data_AF-A0A4D7AGD6-F1
#
_entry.id   AF-A0A4D7AGD6-F1
#
_cell.length_a   1.000
_cell.length_b   1.000
_cell.length_c   1.000
_cell.angle_alpha   90.00
_cell.angle_beta   90.00
_cell.angle_gamma   90.00
#
_symmetry.space_group_name_H-M   'P 1'
#
loop_
_entity.id
_entity.type
_entity.pdbx_description
1 polymer ?
#
loop_
_entity_poly.entity_id
_entity_poly.type
_entity_poly.pdbx_seq_one_letter_code
_entity_poly.pdbx_strand_id
1 'polypeptide(L)'
;MKIAIKSCFTTLVEDTTLIQNAATPYPVEFAFSKDWDGFAKTALFEAGGVSMAVVLSEDKCDIPGECLKKGGIPLKIAVYGVKGEERKSTGWHVTSKILFPANISVGTGGSGDPMGDEAYKQIMGIIGDPSTAGFGNKTLTEVIVEIQRSISGTASDKEVDDMLNDAFASSDPGGSTPDNTASDKEVDDLLNDVFGEQP
;
A
#
# COMPACT_ATOMS: atom_id res chain seq x y z
N MET A 1 -5.79 16.88 6.66
CA MET A 1 -4.48 16.22 6.43
C MET A 1 -3.50 16.63 7.52
N LYS A 2 -2.64 15.71 7.98
CA LYS A 2 -1.63 15.99 9.01
C LYS A 2 -0.25 15.47 8.60
N ILE A 3 0.77 16.31 8.71
CA ILE A 3 2.15 16.02 8.33
C ILE A 3 3.07 16.27 9.53
N ALA A 4 3.82 15.25 9.95
CA ALA A 4 4.88 15.43 10.94
C ALA A 4 6.18 15.83 10.24
N ILE A 5 6.87 16.82 10.80
CA ILE A 5 8.16 17.31 10.33
C ILE A 5 9.18 17.08 11.43
N LYS A 6 10.15 16.20 11.15
CA LYS A 6 11.24 15.84 12.07
C LYS A 6 12.57 16.15 11.39
N SER A 7 13.30 17.14 11.91
CA SER A 7 14.51 17.63 11.23
C SER A 7 14.23 18.09 9.80
N CYS A 8 14.80 17.42 8.80
CA CYS A 8 14.56 17.70 7.38
C CYS A 8 13.66 16.64 6.71
N PHE A 9 12.95 15.82 7.48
CA PHE A 9 12.08 14.77 6.96
C PHE A 9 10.61 15.05 7.24
N THR A 10 9.78 14.75 6.25
CA THR A 10 8.31 14.76 6.33
C THR A 10 7.76 13.35 6.49
N THR A 11 6.72 13.18 7.31
CA THR A 11 5.93 11.95 7.37
C THR A 11 4.46 12.30 7.34
N LEU A 12 3.70 11.72 6.41
CA LEU A 12 2.24 11.83 6.41
C LEU A 12 1.68 11.02 7.59
N VAL A 13 1.01 11.71 8.51
CA VAL A 13 0.40 11.10 9.71
C VAL A 13 -1.07 10.79 9.47
N GLU A 14 -1.77 11.72 8.83
CA GLU A 14 -3.16 11.55 8.43
C GLU A 14 -3.32 12.00 6.99
N ASP A 15 -3.68 11.04 6.11
CA ASP A 15 -3.98 11.35 4.72
C ASP A 15 -5.39 11.93 4.59
N THR A 16 -5.64 12.65 3.50
CA THR A 16 -6.95 13.17 3.16
C THR A 16 -7.15 13.02 1.67
N THR A 17 -8.29 12.45 1.27
CA THR A 17 -8.63 12.33 -0.14
C THR A 17 -8.86 13.71 -0.75
N LEU A 18 -7.93 14.13 -1.62
CA LEU A 18 -8.00 15.38 -2.35
C LEU A 18 -8.85 15.18 -3.61
N ILE A 19 -9.81 16.06 -3.83
CA ILE A 19 -10.68 16.05 -5.01
C ILE A 19 -10.32 17.24 -5.90
N GLN A 20 -10.23 16.99 -7.20
CA GLN A 20 -9.99 18.04 -8.18
C GLN A 20 -11.13 19.07 -8.15
N ASN A 21 -10.77 20.36 -8.21
CA ASN A 21 -11.70 21.49 -8.16
C ASN A 21 -12.64 21.47 -6.94
N ALA A 22 -12.18 20.93 -5.81
CA ALA A 22 -12.95 20.97 -4.57
C ALA A 22 -13.34 22.42 -4.22
N ALA A 23 -14.62 22.63 -3.93
CA ALA A 23 -15.13 23.93 -3.48
C ALA A 23 -14.72 24.23 -2.03
N THR A 24 -14.54 23.19 -1.22
CA THR A 24 -14.13 23.29 0.17
C THR A 24 -12.59 23.25 0.26
N PRO A 25 -11.95 24.21 0.97
CA PRO A 25 -10.52 24.16 1.24
C PRO A 25 -10.13 22.90 2.00
N TYR A 26 -8.91 22.41 1.74
CA TYR A 26 -8.33 21.29 2.48
C TYR A 26 -7.31 21.82 3.49
N PRO A 27 -7.63 21.78 4.80
CA PRO A 27 -6.68 22.18 5.82
C PRO A 27 -5.59 21.12 5.98
N VAL A 28 -4.35 21.61 6.12
CA VAL A 28 -3.17 20.83 6.44
C VAL A 28 -2.58 21.34 7.74
N GLU A 29 -2.37 20.41 8.67
CA GLU A 29 -1.67 20.67 9.93
C GLU A 29 -0.27 20.08 9.90
N PHE A 30 0.71 20.88 10.32
CA PHE A 30 2.11 20.49 10.38
C PHE A 30 2.54 20.34 11.85
N ALA A 31 3.05 19.17 12.22
CA ALA A 31 3.58 18.90 13.54
C ALA A 31 5.11 18.96 13.51
N PHE A 32 5.69 20.10 13.89
CA PHE A 32 7.13 20.33 13.85
C PHE A 32 7.84 19.82 15.10
N SER A 33 9.05 19.28 14.92
CA SER A 33 10.01 19.08 16.01
C SER A 33 10.65 20.40 16.45
N LYS A 34 11.14 20.43 17.70
CA LYS A 34 11.68 21.64 18.39
C LYS A 34 12.81 22.37 17.65
N ASP A 35 13.51 21.68 16.77
CA ASP A 35 14.57 22.24 15.93
C ASP A 35 14.04 23.13 14.78
N TRP A 36 12.73 23.32 14.70
CA TRP A 36 12.07 24.35 13.87
C TRP A 36 11.58 25.56 14.68
N ASP A 37 11.89 25.62 15.98
CA ASP A 37 11.49 26.72 16.86
C ASP A 37 12.19 28.02 16.47
N GLY A 38 11.38 29.08 16.34
CA GLY A 38 11.83 30.40 15.90
C GLY A 38 12.05 30.56 14.39
N PHE A 39 11.80 29.53 13.58
CA PHE A 39 11.74 29.68 12.13
C PHE A 39 10.38 30.23 11.69
N ALA A 40 10.39 31.20 10.79
CA ALA A 40 9.25 31.52 9.94
C ALA A 40 9.09 30.41 8.89
N LYS A 41 7.92 29.79 8.81
CA LYS A 41 7.70 28.56 8.03
C LYS A 41 6.78 28.83 6.85
N THR A 42 7.13 28.28 5.70
CA THR A 42 6.38 28.40 4.45
C THR A 42 6.20 27.02 3.86
N ALA A 43 4.96 26.58 3.67
CA ALA A 43 4.65 25.37 2.93
C ALA A 43 4.70 25.66 1.43
N LEU A 44 5.26 24.71 0.69
CA LEU A 44 5.34 24.71 -0.76
C LEU A 44 4.48 23.56 -1.26
N PHE A 45 3.63 23.85 -2.24
CA PHE A 45 2.72 22.90 -2.86
C PHE A 45 3.03 22.84 -4.35
N GLU A 46 3.14 21.63 -4.89
CA GLU A 46 3.34 21.42 -6.33
C GLU A 46 2.43 20.31 -6.85
N ALA A 47 1.69 20.62 -7.91
CA ALA A 47 0.92 19.63 -8.64
C ALA A 47 0.73 20.09 -10.09
N GLY A 48 0.97 19.19 -11.04
CA GLY A 48 0.61 19.41 -12.44
C GLY A 48 1.36 20.56 -13.12
N GLY A 49 2.55 20.90 -12.63
CA GLY A 49 3.35 22.04 -13.10
C GLY A 49 3.00 23.38 -12.45
N VAL A 50 2.02 23.41 -11.54
CA VAL A 50 1.71 24.58 -10.71
C VAL A 50 2.45 24.46 -9.38
N SER A 51 3.14 25.52 -8.98
CA SER A 51 3.83 25.62 -7.68
C SER A 51 3.33 26.85 -6.91
N MET A 52 3.00 26.66 -5.64
CA MET A 52 2.45 27.68 -4.76
C MET A 52 3.17 27.67 -3.41
N ALA A 53 3.39 28.84 -2.83
CA ALA A 53 4.00 29.00 -1.52
C ALA A 53 2.99 29.66 -0.56
N VAL A 54 2.84 29.10 0.63
CA VAL A 54 1.90 29.56 1.65
C VAL A 54 2.64 29.71 2.97
N VAL A 55 2.63 30.92 3.53
CA VAL A 55 3.18 31.15 4.87
C VAL A 55 2.27 30.45 5.89
N LEU A 56 2.86 29.68 6.79
CA LEU A 56 2.12 28.96 7.82
C LEU A 56 1.71 29.91 8.95
N SER A 57 0.46 29.80 9.38
CA SER A 57 -0.05 30.45 10.59
C SER A 57 -0.47 29.35 11.56
N GLU A 58 0.03 29.40 12.80
CA GLU A 58 -0.24 28.37 13.81
C GLU A 58 0.10 26.95 13.34
N ASP A 59 1.16 26.82 12.52
CA ASP A 59 1.58 25.56 11.88
C ASP A 59 0.50 24.89 11.03
N LYS A 60 -0.43 25.68 10.48
CA LYS A 60 -1.50 25.24 9.57
C LYS A 60 -1.59 26.13 8.35
N CYS A 61 -2.14 25.57 7.28
CA CYS A 61 -2.62 26.33 6.12
C CYS A 61 -3.61 25.50 5.31
N ASP A 62 -4.31 26.14 4.38
CA ASP A 62 -5.10 25.44 3.36
C ASP A 62 -4.24 25.12 2.14
N ILE A 63 -4.51 23.98 1.50
CA ILE A 63 -3.91 23.66 0.19
C ILE A 63 -4.45 24.65 -0.85
N PRO A 64 -3.58 25.35 -1.61
CA PRO A 64 -4.00 26.25 -2.68
C PRO A 64 -4.84 25.50 -3.72
N GLY A 65 -6.03 26.03 -4.02
CA GLY A 65 -6.94 25.42 -5.00
C GLY A 65 -6.34 25.32 -6.40
N GLU A 66 -5.37 26.18 -6.73
CA GLU A 66 -4.60 26.15 -7.97
C GLU A 66 -3.86 24.83 -8.16
N CYS A 67 -3.33 24.24 -7.09
CA CYS A 67 -2.67 22.94 -7.11
C CYS A 67 -3.67 21.77 -7.28
N LEU A 68 -4.96 22.01 -7.05
CA LEU A 68 -6.01 20.99 -7.12
C LEU A 68 -6.80 21.04 -8.44
N LYS A 69 -6.34 21.81 -9.43
CA LYS A 69 -7.03 21.92 -10.73
C LYS A 69 -6.91 20.69 -11.63
N LYS A 70 -5.94 19.80 -11.37
CA LYS A 70 -5.69 18.61 -12.21
C LYS A 70 -5.77 17.34 -11.37
N GLY A 71 -6.74 16.48 -11.69
CA GLY A 71 -6.86 15.13 -11.13
C GLY A 71 -5.88 14.13 -11.74
N GLY A 72 -5.75 12.97 -11.11
CA GLY A 72 -4.92 11.84 -11.55
C GLY A 72 -3.42 11.95 -11.24
N ILE A 73 -3.01 13.06 -10.64
CA ILE A 73 -1.60 13.36 -10.28
C ILE A 73 -1.45 13.53 -8.76
N PRO A 74 -0.28 13.21 -8.19
CA PRO A 74 -0.04 13.47 -6.77
C PRO A 74 0.20 14.95 -6.51
N LEU A 75 -0.21 15.40 -5.32
CA LEU A 75 0.27 16.65 -4.75
C LEU A 75 1.64 16.40 -4.11
N LYS A 76 2.58 17.33 -4.30
CA LYS A 76 3.84 17.35 -3.56
C LYS A 76 3.82 18.48 -2.55
N ILE A 77 4.35 18.21 -1.36
CA ILE A 77 4.39 19.16 -0.25
C ILE A 77 5.81 19.22 0.29
N ALA A 78 6.33 20.43 0.48
CA ALA A 78 7.58 20.67 1.19
C ALA A 78 7.38 21.82 2.17
N VAL A 79 8.23 21.94 3.18
CA VAL A 79 8.29 23.13 4.03
C VAL A 79 9.68 23.74 3.94
N TYR A 80 9.70 25.07 3.88
CA TYR A 80 10.89 25.90 3.95
C TYR A 80 10.82 26.80 5.19
N GLY A 81 11.92 26.87 5.93
CA GLY A 81 12.05 27.65 7.15
C GLY A 81 13.15 28.69 7.02
N VAL A 82 12.88 29.91 7.51
CA VAL A 82 13.87 31.00 7.63
C VAL A 82 13.97 31.49 9.06
N LYS A 83 15.20 31.61 9.57
CA LYS A 83 15.51 32.20 10.88
C LYS A 83 16.79 33.05 10.76
N GLY A 84 16.64 34.34 10.52
CA GLY A 84 17.78 35.21 10.16
C GLY A 84 18.44 34.73 8.87
N GLU A 85 19.71 34.34 8.93
CA GLU A 85 20.44 33.76 7.80
C GLU A 85 20.32 32.23 7.70
N GLU A 86 19.80 31.57 8.73
CA GLU A 86 19.61 30.13 8.74
C GLU A 86 18.41 29.74 7.87
N ARG A 87 18.61 28.72 7.03
CA ARG A 87 17.62 28.23 6.06
C ARG A 87 17.51 26.72 6.18
N LYS A 88 16.28 26.22 6.23
CA LYS A 88 15.99 24.79 6.40
C LYS A 88 14.88 24.35 5.45
N SER A 89 14.95 23.11 4.97
CA SER A 89 13.92 22.54 4.10
C SER A 89 13.71 21.05 4.38
N THR A 90 12.48 20.58 4.20
CA THR A 90 12.09 19.19 4.44
C THR A 90 12.18 18.25 3.22
N GLY A 91 12.62 18.77 2.06
CA GLY A 91 12.44 18.06 0.79
C GLY A 91 10.97 17.88 0.40
N TRP A 92 10.74 17.35 -0.81
CA TRP A 92 9.40 17.11 -1.33
C TRP A 92 8.83 15.77 -0.84
N HIS A 93 7.69 15.85 -0.14
CA HIS A 93 6.84 14.71 0.16
C HIS A 93 5.80 14.52 -0.93
N VAL A 94 5.59 13.30 -1.41
CA VAL A 94 4.58 12.97 -2.42
C VAL A 94 3.37 12.35 -1.73
N THR A 95 2.18 12.94 -1.91
CA THR A 95 0.93 12.41 -1.35
C THR A 95 0.27 11.40 -2.29
N SER A 96 -0.86 10.85 -1.86
CA SER A 96 -1.83 10.17 -2.73
C SER A 96 -2.28 11.08 -3.90
N LYS A 97 -2.78 10.45 -4.98
CA LYS A 97 -3.28 11.17 -6.15
C LYS A 97 -4.51 12.00 -5.81
N ILE A 98 -4.58 13.19 -6.40
CA ILE A 98 -5.80 14.00 -6.45
C ILE A 98 -6.80 13.22 -7.31
N LEU A 99 -7.97 12.89 -6.76
CA LEU A 99 -9.01 12.17 -7.47
C LEU A 99 -9.80 13.13 -8.37
N PHE A 100 -10.34 12.59 -9.45
CA PHE A 100 -11.36 13.30 -10.22
C PHE A 100 -12.62 13.45 -9.37
N PRO A 101 -13.41 14.53 -9.54
CA PRO A 101 -14.71 14.64 -8.89
C PRO A 101 -15.56 13.42 -9.26
N ALA A 102 -16.14 12.79 -8.25
CA ALA A 102 -17.00 11.64 -8.43
C ALA A 102 -18.39 12.14 -8.87
N ASN A 103 -18.74 11.96 -10.14
CA ASN A 103 -20.10 12.21 -10.64
C ASN A 103 -20.98 11.00 -10.29
N ILE A 104 -21.09 10.64 -9.00
CA ILE A 104 -21.98 9.54 -8.61
C ILE A 104 -23.37 10.11 -8.41
N SER A 105 -24.16 10.10 -9.49
CA SER A 105 -25.61 10.16 -9.38
C SER A 105 -26.09 8.88 -8.67
N VAL A 106 -26.16 8.90 -7.34
CA VAL A 106 -26.94 7.90 -6.59
C VAL A 106 -28.41 8.28 -6.80
N GLY A 107 -28.99 7.78 -7.90
CA GLY A 107 -30.40 7.95 -8.19
C GLY A 107 -31.24 7.26 -7.12
N THR A 108 -31.99 8.06 -6.36
CA THR A 108 -33.31 7.66 -5.89
C THR A 108 -34.07 7.05 -7.08
N GLY A 109 -34.59 5.84 -6.90
CA GLY A 109 -35.10 4.98 -7.97
C GLY A 109 -35.92 5.72 -9.04
N GLY A 110 -35.50 5.56 -10.28
CA GLY A 110 -36.17 6.08 -11.45
C GLY A 110 -35.41 5.73 -12.71
N SER A 111 -35.80 4.62 -13.34
CA SER A 111 -35.61 4.24 -14.75
C SER A 111 -34.36 4.80 -15.47
N GLY A 112 -33.35 3.93 -15.59
CA GLY A 112 -32.52 3.75 -16.79
C GLY A 112 -31.95 4.99 -17.46
N ASP A 113 -30.76 5.40 -17.02
CA ASP A 113 -29.71 5.79 -17.96
C ASP A 113 -28.47 4.94 -17.62
N PRO A 114 -27.95 4.13 -18.55
CA PRO A 114 -26.71 3.41 -18.34
C PRO A 114 -25.59 4.43 -18.16
N MET A 115 -24.54 4.08 -17.40
CA MET A 115 -23.34 4.92 -17.24
C MET A 115 -23.03 5.70 -18.53
N GLY A 116 -23.11 7.03 -18.45
CA GLY A 116 -22.99 7.87 -19.63
C GLY A 116 -21.71 7.53 -20.40
N ASP A 117 -21.84 7.37 -21.72
CA ASP A 117 -20.79 6.99 -22.67
C ASP A 117 -19.44 7.66 -22.41
N GLU A 118 -19.43 8.89 -21.89
CA GLU A 118 -18.22 9.63 -21.54
C GLU A 118 -17.42 9.01 -20.40
N ALA A 119 -18.08 8.46 -19.37
CA ALA A 119 -17.39 7.74 -18.30
C ALA A 119 -16.79 6.43 -18.83
N TYR A 120 -17.52 5.72 -19.69
CA TYR A 120 -17.00 4.52 -20.35
C TYR A 120 -15.81 4.86 -21.25
N LYS A 121 -15.92 5.87 -22.12
CA LYS A 121 -14.82 6.34 -22.99
C LYS A 121 -13.61 6.82 -22.20
N GLN A 122 -13.81 7.54 -21.10
CA GLN A 122 -12.72 8.01 -20.25
C GLN A 122 -12.00 6.83 -19.58
N ILE A 123 -12.74 5.88 -19.03
CA ILE A 123 -12.18 4.65 -18.46
C ILE A 123 -11.45 3.85 -19.54
N MET A 124 -12.02 3.70 -20.74
CA MET A 124 -11.41 2.97 -21.84
C MET A 124 -10.17 3.68 -22.42
N GLY A 125 -10.14 5.00 -22.40
CA GLY A 125 -8.95 5.79 -22.75
C GLY A 125 -7.82 5.70 -21.72
N ILE A 126 -8.15 5.56 -20.43
CA ILE A 126 -7.16 5.34 -19.35
C ILE A 126 -6.60 3.91 -19.41
N ILE A 127 -7.44 2.91 -19.65
CA ILE A 127 -7.05 1.50 -19.73
C ILE A 127 -6.25 1.22 -21.02
N GLY A 128 -6.54 1.96 -22.10
CA GLY A 128 -5.95 1.75 -23.42
C GLY A 128 -6.54 0.52 -24.13
N ASP A 129 -6.19 0.33 -25.40
CA ASP A 129 -6.63 -0.84 -26.16
C ASP A 129 -5.79 -2.08 -25.75
N PRO A 130 -6.38 -3.10 -25.10
CA PRO A 130 -5.64 -4.30 -24.69
C PRO A 130 -5.02 -5.06 -25.87
N SER A 131 -5.50 -4.87 -27.11
CA SER A 131 -4.88 -5.44 -28.31
C SER A 131 -3.48 -4.87 -28.59
N THR A 132 -3.22 -3.62 -28.20
CA THR A 132 -1.89 -2.99 -28.33
C THR A 132 -0.88 -3.54 -27.34
N ALA A 133 -1.33 -4.13 -26.23
CA ALA A 133 -0.49 -4.75 -25.20
C ALA A 133 -0.13 -6.22 -25.52
N GLY A 134 -0.40 -6.69 -26.74
CA GLY A 134 -0.05 -8.04 -27.19
C GLY A 134 -1.07 -9.13 -26.81
N PHE A 135 -2.19 -8.75 -26.18
CA PHE A 135 -3.25 -9.69 -25.81
C PHE A 135 -4.26 -9.98 -26.94
N GLY A 136 -4.06 -9.42 -28.13
CA GLY A 136 -4.93 -9.64 -29.29
C GLY A 136 -6.37 -9.17 -29.05
N ASN A 137 -7.34 -9.83 -29.68
CA ASN A 137 -8.77 -9.47 -29.61
C ASN A 137 -9.47 -10.00 -28.33
N LYS A 138 -8.73 -10.14 -27.23
CA LYS A 138 -9.27 -10.61 -25.95
C LYS A 138 -9.95 -9.46 -25.22
N THR A 139 -11.05 -9.78 -24.57
CA THR A 139 -11.73 -8.86 -23.65
C THR A 139 -10.87 -8.60 -22.41
N LEU A 140 -11.07 -7.46 -21.74
CA LEU A 140 -10.35 -7.13 -20.50
C LEU A 140 -10.47 -8.23 -19.44
N THR A 141 -11.64 -8.88 -19.35
CA THR A 141 -11.85 -10.00 -18.44
C THR A 141 -10.96 -11.20 -18.79
N GLU A 142 -10.85 -11.54 -20.07
CA GLU A 142 -9.97 -12.64 -20.52
C GLU A 142 -8.50 -12.33 -20.24
N VAL A 143 -8.08 -11.08 -20.46
CA VAL A 143 -6.71 -10.62 -20.14
C VAL A 143 -6.43 -10.73 -18.63
N ILE A 144 -7.36 -10.29 -17.78
CA ILE A 144 -7.22 -10.40 -16.31
C ILE A 144 -7.08 -11.86 -15.88
N VAL A 145 -7.92 -12.74 -16.41
CA VAL A 145 -7.88 -14.18 -16.09
C VAL A 145 -6.58 -14.83 -16.57
N GLU A 146 -6.10 -14.46 -17.76
CA GLU A 146 -4.85 -14.97 -18.31
C GLU A 146 -3.63 -14.50 -17.50
N ILE A 147 -3.59 -13.22 -17.12
CA ILE A 147 -2.55 -12.68 -16.23
C ILE A 147 -2.58 -13.41 -14.88
N GLN A 148 -3.75 -13.57 -14.26
CA GLN A 148 -3.89 -14.31 -13.01
C GLN A 148 -3.38 -15.75 -13.13
N ARG A 149 -3.70 -16.44 -14.22
CA ARG A 149 -3.21 -17.82 -14.46
C ARG A 149 -1.70 -17.85 -14.73
N SER A 150 -1.13 -16.82 -15.36
CA SER A 150 0.31 -16.72 -15.63
C SER A 150 1.14 -16.42 -14.37
N ILE A 151 0.60 -15.65 -13.42
CA ILE A 151 1.29 -15.26 -12.19
C ILE A 151 1.08 -16.32 -11.10
N SER A 152 -0.11 -16.92 -11.03
CA SER A 152 -0.46 -17.94 -10.04
C SER A 152 -0.02 -19.33 -10.46
N GLY A 153 1.25 -19.48 -10.88
CA GLY A 153 1.87 -20.80 -11.06
C GLY A 153 2.01 -21.54 -9.73
N THR A 154 0.90 -21.91 -9.11
CA THR A 154 0.85 -22.88 -8.03
C THR A 154 0.84 -24.25 -8.67
N ALA A 155 1.81 -25.09 -8.33
CA ALA A 155 1.80 -26.49 -8.71
C ALA A 155 0.43 -27.09 -8.38
N SER A 156 -0.16 -27.81 -9.32
CA SER A 156 -1.38 -28.56 -9.07
C SER A 156 -1.14 -29.60 -7.97
N ASP A 157 -2.17 -29.97 -7.22
CA ASP A 157 -2.08 -31.00 -6.18
C ASP A 157 -1.45 -32.30 -6.71
N LYS A 158 -1.66 -32.61 -7.99
CA LYS A 158 -1.04 -33.76 -8.67
C LYS A 158 0.47 -33.61 -8.87
N GLU A 159 0.94 -32.44 -9.28
CA GLU A 159 2.38 -32.17 -9.43
C GLU A 159 3.09 -32.25 -8.06
N VAL A 160 2.42 -31.79 -7.00
CA VAL A 160 2.92 -31.91 -5.62
C VAL A 160 2.94 -33.38 -5.17
N ASP A 161 1.89 -34.14 -5.45
CA ASP A 161 1.78 -35.56 -5.07
C ASP A 161 2.83 -36.43 -5.78
N ASP A 162 3.06 -36.19 -7.07
CA ASP A 162 4.10 -36.88 -7.83
C ASP A 162 5.50 -36.54 -7.27
N MET A 163 5.77 -35.27 -6.88
CA MET A 163 7.02 -34.87 -6.23
C MET A 163 7.20 -35.45 -4.81
N LEU A 164 6.13 -35.53 -4.03
CA LEU A 164 6.17 -36.13 -2.69
C LEU A 164 6.43 -37.63 -2.77
N ASN A 165 5.81 -38.32 -3.71
CA ASN A 165 6.07 -39.73 -3.93
C ASN A 165 7.51 -39.96 -4.46
N ASP A 166 8.02 -39.12 -5.35
CA ASP A 166 9.42 -39.27 -5.79
C ASP A 166 10.43 -38.99 -4.65
N ALA A 167 10.16 -37.98 -3.81
CA ALA A 167 11.04 -37.61 -2.69
C ALA A 167 10.98 -38.58 -1.50
N PHE A 168 9.83 -39.20 -1.24
CA PHE A 168 9.59 -40.01 -0.04
C PHE A 168 9.23 -41.48 -0.30
N ALA A 169 8.87 -41.89 -1.53
CA ALA A 169 8.42 -43.27 -1.81
C ALA A 169 9.53 -44.26 -2.15
N SER A 170 10.81 -43.92 -1.98
CA SER A 170 11.87 -44.92 -2.05
C SER A 170 12.86 -44.81 -0.90
N SER A 171 12.42 -45.27 0.27
CA SER A 171 13.20 -46.08 1.22
C SER A 171 12.33 -46.27 2.45
N ASP A 172 11.53 -47.33 2.48
CA ASP A 172 11.04 -47.90 3.73
C ASP A 172 12.27 -48.48 4.45
N PRO A 173 12.88 -47.78 5.43
CA PRO A 173 14.07 -48.28 6.10
C PRO A 173 13.59 -49.15 7.26
N GLY A 174 13.08 -50.33 6.91
CA GLY A 174 12.70 -51.35 7.89
C GLY A 174 11.34 -51.08 8.54
N GLY A 175 10.44 -52.05 8.35
CA GLY A 175 9.16 -52.09 9.03
C GLY A 175 9.30 -51.88 10.52
N SER A 176 8.24 -51.34 11.12
CA SER A 176 8.08 -51.16 12.55
C SER A 176 8.23 -52.49 13.30
N THR A 177 9.47 -52.92 13.56
CA THR A 177 9.75 -53.89 14.60
C THR A 177 9.48 -53.18 15.93
N PRO A 178 8.58 -53.69 16.78
CA PRO A 178 8.22 -53.02 18.03
C PRO A 178 9.35 -53.00 19.09
N ASP A 179 10.52 -53.58 18.77
CA ASP A 179 11.62 -53.83 19.71
C ASP A 179 12.45 -52.58 20.09
N ASN A 180 12.03 -51.39 19.67
CA ASN A 180 12.72 -50.13 19.99
C ASN A 180 12.09 -49.44 21.22
N THR A 181 10.99 -49.98 21.74
CA THR A 181 10.34 -49.50 22.97
C THR A 181 10.87 -50.32 24.12
N ALA A 182 11.75 -49.73 24.93
CA ALA A 182 12.19 -50.34 26.18
C ALA A 182 10.96 -50.68 27.03
N SER A 183 10.91 -51.88 27.58
CA SER A 183 9.84 -52.29 28.48
C SER A 183 9.93 -51.51 29.80
N ASP A 184 8.79 -51.31 30.46
CA ASP A 184 8.73 -50.61 31.76
C ASP A 184 9.70 -51.20 32.79
N LYS A 185 9.95 -52.52 32.71
CA LYS A 185 10.93 -53.21 33.55
C LYS A 185 12.37 -52.79 33.28
N GLU A 186 12.76 -52.64 32.02
CA GLU A 186 14.11 -52.19 31.66
C GLU A 186 14.35 -50.75 32.11
N VAL A 187 13.30 -49.92 32.07
CA VAL A 187 13.35 -48.55 32.59
C VAL A 187 13.47 -48.55 34.12
N ASP A 188 12.69 -49.35 34.84
CA ASP A 188 12.74 -49.45 36.30
C ASP A 188 14.10 -49.99 36.80
N ASP A 189 14.64 -51.02 36.15
CA ASP A 189 15.95 -51.57 36.52
C ASP A 189 17.07 -50.51 36.32
N LEU A 190 17.00 -49.69 35.25
CA LEU A 190 17.91 -48.55 35.02
C LEU A 190 17.76 -47.44 36.05
N LEU A 191 16.52 -47.12 36.46
CA LEU A 191 16.27 -46.10 37.47
C LEU A 191 16.80 -46.53 38.84
N ASN A 192 16.62 -47.81 39.20
CA ASN A 192 17.16 -48.35 40.45
C ASN A 192 18.69 -48.41 40.46
N ASP A 193 19.35 -48.67 39.32
CA ASP A 193 20.81 -48.66 39.22
C ASP A 193 21.40 -47.23 39.37
N VAL A 194 20.74 -46.22 38.78
CA VAL A 194 21.22 -44.83 38.81
C VAL A 194 20.89 -44.13 40.13
N PHE A 195 19.70 -44.39 40.69
CA PHE A 195 19.18 -43.64 41.85
C PHE A 195 19.10 -44.48 43.15
N GLY A 196 19.36 -45.79 43.09
CA GLY A 196 19.18 -46.74 44.20
C GLY A 196 17.72 -47.17 44.37
N GLU A 197 17.49 -48.30 45.04
CA GLU A 197 16.13 -48.74 45.39
C GLU A 197 15.46 -47.71 46.33
N GLN A 198 14.23 -47.32 46.01
CA GLN A 198 13.41 -46.56 46.95
C GLN A 198 13.07 -47.42 48.18
N PRO A 199 13.12 -46.88 49.41
CA PRO A 199 12.78 -47.62 50.62
C PRO A 199 11.30 -48.01 50.71
#